data_AF-A0A2G6JY97-F1
#
_entry.id   AF-A0A2G6JY97-F1
#
_cell.length_a   1.000
_cell.length_b   1.000
_cell.length_c   1.000
_cell.angle_alpha   90.00
_cell.angle_beta   90.00
_cell.angle_gamma   90.00
#
_symmetry.space_group_name_H-M   'P 1'
#
loop_
_entity.id
_entity.type
_entity.pdbx_description
1 polymer ?
#
loop_
_entity_poly.entity_id
_entity_poly.type
_entity_poly.pdbx_seq_one_letter_code
_entity_poly.pdbx_strand_id
1 'polypeptide(L)'
;MFANLLAEVTMIMVEQARFALARSGALVEEALSAATERNCKTVKKLARALQEPLIDEPTSHSAVIGCDAAKSLGLPAVSAKPDSEEWALIWALWTRYDAIGAFPAGLVTGYEGDKASQIIRPTPGRP
;
A
#
# COMPACT_ATOMS: atom_id res chain seq x y z
N MET A 1 -11.46 32.74 2.62
CA MET A 1 -10.19 32.10 3.03
C MET A 1 -9.84 30.85 2.22
N PHE A 2 -10.81 30.13 1.61
CA PHE A 2 -10.53 28.98 0.71
C PHE A 2 -10.25 29.33 -0.76
N ALA A 3 -10.60 30.54 -1.23
CA ALA A 3 -10.35 30.96 -2.62
C ALA A 3 -8.85 31.12 -2.96
N ASN A 4 -8.00 31.37 -1.95
CA ASN A 4 -6.56 31.52 -2.16
C ASN A 4 -5.85 30.17 -2.42
N LEU A 5 -6.41 29.06 -1.93
CA LEU A 5 -5.91 27.71 -2.20
C LEU A 5 -6.20 27.26 -3.65
N LEU A 6 -7.31 27.73 -4.22
CA LEU A 6 -7.67 27.46 -5.63
C LEU A 6 -6.99 28.44 -6.60
N ALA A 7 -6.57 29.62 -6.13
CA ALA A 7 -5.85 30.60 -6.93
C ALA A 7 -4.47 30.09 -7.41
N GLU A 8 -3.88 29.14 -6.69
CA GLU A 8 -2.59 28.53 -7.03
C GLU A 8 -2.72 27.20 -7.78
N VAL A 9 -3.94 26.68 -8.00
CA VAL A 9 -4.14 25.45 -8.79
C VAL A 9 -4.05 25.79 -10.28
N THR A 10 -2.87 25.54 -10.86
CA THR A 10 -2.68 25.70 -12.29
C THR A 10 -3.30 24.53 -13.07
N MET A 11 -3.62 24.76 -14.36
CA MET A 11 -4.07 23.71 -15.27
C MET A 11 -3.06 22.54 -15.36
N ILE A 12 -1.76 22.83 -15.21
CA ILE A 12 -0.70 21.81 -15.18
C ILE A 12 -0.86 20.89 -13.97
N MET A 13 -1.16 21.45 -12.79
CA MET A 13 -1.38 20.66 -11.57
C MET A 13 -2.62 19.77 -11.69
N VAL A 14 -3.67 20.25 -12.35
CA VAL A 14 -4.87 19.46 -12.64
C VAL A 14 -4.51 18.29 -13.57
N GLU A 15 -3.79 18.53 -14.67
CA GLU A 15 -3.40 17.45 -15.57
C GLU A 15 -2.43 16.46 -14.93
N GLN A 16 -1.53 16.91 -14.06
CA GLN A 16 -0.67 16.03 -13.26
C GLN A 16 -1.49 15.14 -12.32
N ALA A 17 -2.49 15.69 -11.64
CA ALA A 17 -3.39 14.92 -10.79
C ALA A 17 -4.22 13.90 -11.59
N ARG A 18 -4.75 14.30 -12.75
CA ARG A 18 -5.48 13.40 -13.66
C ARG A 18 -4.60 12.27 -14.18
N PHE A 19 -3.35 12.58 -14.53
CA PHE A 19 -2.37 11.58 -14.95
C PHE A 19 -2.02 10.62 -13.81
N ALA A 20 -1.84 11.13 -12.59
CA ALA A 20 -1.59 10.29 -11.42
C ALA A 20 -2.74 9.32 -11.13
N LEU A 21 -4.00 9.78 -11.21
CA LEU A 21 -5.19 8.94 -11.07
C LEU A 21 -5.30 7.89 -12.19
N ALA A 22 -5.07 8.30 -13.45
CA ALA A 22 -5.08 7.39 -14.58
C ALA A 22 -4.00 6.31 -14.46
N ARG A 23 -2.81 6.68 -13.96
CA ARG A 23 -1.73 5.74 -13.66
C ARG A 23 -2.12 4.74 -12.57
N SER A 24 -2.80 5.19 -11.50
CA SER A 24 -3.30 4.27 -10.46
C SER A 24 -4.30 3.26 -11.02
N GLY A 25 -5.20 3.68 -11.91
CA GLY A 25 -6.12 2.77 -12.60
C GLY A 25 -5.39 1.71 -13.44
N ALA A 26 -4.38 2.12 -14.22
CA ALA A 26 -3.56 1.20 -15.00
C ALA A 26 -2.81 0.18 -14.12
N LEU A 27 -2.27 0.62 -12.98
CA LEU A 27 -1.60 -0.28 -12.02
C LEU A 27 -2.55 -1.32 -11.43
N VAL A 28 -3.81 -0.95 -11.14
CA VAL A 28 -4.83 -1.92 -10.68
C VAL A 28 -5.12 -2.94 -11.77
N GLU A 29 -5.28 -2.52 -13.03
CA GLU A 29 -5.52 -3.44 -14.15
C GLU A 29 -4.34 -4.41 -14.36
N GLU A 30 -3.10 -3.91 -14.30
CA GLU A 30 -1.89 -4.74 -14.40
C GLU A 30 -1.79 -5.73 -13.24
N ALA A 31 -1.99 -5.28 -12.00
CA ALA A 31 -1.96 -6.14 -10.83
C ALA A 31 -3.04 -7.24 -10.90
N LEU A 32 -4.23 -6.90 -11.39
CA LEU A 32 -5.31 -7.86 -11.59
C LEU A 32 -5.00 -8.86 -12.71
N SER A 33 -4.32 -8.43 -13.76
CA SER A 33 -3.93 -9.24 -14.93
C SER A 33 -2.76 -10.17 -14.66
N ALA A 34 -1.86 -9.82 -13.73
CA ALA A 34 -0.74 -10.66 -13.33
C ALA A 34 -1.19 -11.99 -12.68
N ALA A 35 -2.41 -12.04 -12.14
CA ALA A 35 -3.01 -13.27 -11.65
C ALA A 35 -3.38 -14.20 -12.83
N THR A 36 -2.69 -15.33 -12.93
CA THR A 36 -2.64 -16.23 -14.10
C THR A 36 -4.00 -16.82 -14.51
N GLU A 37 -5.01 -16.75 -13.65
CA GLU A 37 -6.33 -17.38 -13.85
C GLU A 37 -7.43 -16.41 -14.31
N ARG A 38 -7.14 -15.11 -14.49
CA ARG A 38 -8.18 -14.11 -14.79
C ARG A 38 -8.28 -13.77 -16.29
N ASN A 39 -9.49 -13.87 -16.83
CA ASN A 39 -9.80 -13.38 -18.17
C ASN A 39 -9.87 -11.84 -18.20
N CYS A 40 -9.49 -11.22 -19.31
CA CYS A 40 -9.57 -9.77 -19.59
C CYS A 40 -10.93 -9.14 -19.22
N LYS A 41 -12.04 -9.86 -19.46
CA LYS A 41 -13.40 -9.39 -19.07
C LYS A 41 -13.57 -9.30 -17.54
N THR A 42 -13.03 -10.27 -16.82
CA THR A 42 -13.06 -10.31 -15.35
C THR A 42 -12.16 -9.23 -14.76
N VAL A 43 -10.98 -9.03 -15.33
CA VAL A 43 -10.06 -7.94 -14.95
C VAL A 43 -10.75 -6.58 -15.05
N LYS A 44 -11.34 -6.25 -16.21
CA LYS A 44 -12.02 -4.96 -16.40
C LYS A 44 -13.22 -4.76 -15.46
N LYS A 45 -13.97 -5.83 -15.18
CA LYS A 45 -15.09 -5.78 -14.23
C LYS A 45 -14.59 -5.49 -12.80
N LEU A 46 -13.52 -6.16 -12.39
CA LEU A 46 -12.90 -5.97 -11.07
C LEU A 46 -12.25 -4.59 -10.95
N ALA A 47 -11.51 -4.14 -11.97
CA ALA A 47 -10.90 -2.82 -11.99
C ALA A 47 -11.96 -1.71 -11.81
N ARG A 48 -13.10 -1.84 -12.52
CA ARG A 48 -14.21 -0.90 -12.36
C ARG A 48 -14.83 -0.93 -10.96
N ALA A 49 -14.95 -2.12 -10.34
CA ALA A 49 -15.51 -2.26 -9.00
C ALA A 49 -14.55 -1.78 -7.89
N LEU A 50 -13.24 -1.78 -8.17
CA LEU A 50 -12.19 -1.32 -7.27
C LEU A 50 -11.86 0.17 -7.41
N GLN A 51 -12.35 0.82 -8.47
CA GLN A 51 -12.10 2.22 -8.75
C GLN A 51 -12.52 3.13 -7.59
N GLU A 52 -13.78 3.03 -7.16
CA GLU A 52 -14.32 3.84 -6.08
C GLU A 52 -13.56 3.63 -4.75
N PRO A 53 -13.40 2.39 -4.24
CA PRO A 53 -12.78 2.16 -2.93
C PRO A 53 -11.24 2.29 -2.91
N LEU A 54 -10.54 2.22 -4.06
CA LEU A 54 -9.07 2.33 -4.10
C LEU A 54 -8.54 3.61 -4.73
N ILE A 55 -9.36 4.35 -5.49
CA ILE A 55 -8.91 5.50 -6.25
C ILE A 55 -9.72 6.75 -5.92
N ASP A 56 -11.06 6.66 -5.90
CA ASP A 56 -11.90 7.86 -5.81
C ASP A 56 -12.20 8.29 -4.36
N GLU A 57 -12.46 7.36 -3.44
CA GLU A 57 -12.75 7.64 -2.03
C GLU A 57 -11.53 7.87 -1.11
N PRO A 58 -10.38 7.20 -1.30
CA PRO A 58 -9.28 7.31 -0.34
C PRO A 58 -8.67 8.71 -0.28
N THR A 59 -8.61 9.27 0.93
CA THR A 59 -7.89 10.53 1.21
C THR A 59 -6.38 10.33 1.37
N SER A 60 -5.90 9.09 1.31
CA SER A 60 -4.50 8.69 1.48
C SER A 60 -4.03 7.80 0.33
N HIS A 61 -2.79 8.02 -0.10
CA HIS A 61 -2.12 7.21 -1.13
C HIS A 61 -1.90 5.73 -0.73
N SER A 62 -2.10 5.39 0.55
CA SER A 62 -2.13 4.01 1.05
C SER A 62 -3.56 3.51 1.14
N ALA A 63 -4.32 3.56 0.05
CA ALA A 63 -5.69 3.06 0.03
C ALA A 63 -5.74 1.59 0.43
N VAL A 64 -6.36 1.28 1.57
CA VAL A 64 -6.55 -0.09 2.06
C VAL A 64 -8.04 -0.36 2.16
N ILE A 65 -8.48 -1.46 1.57
CA ILE A 65 -9.84 -2.00 1.78
C ILE A 65 -9.78 -3.14 2.79
N GLY A 66 -10.83 -3.25 3.62
CA GLY A 66 -10.96 -4.35 4.56
C GLY A 66 -11.09 -5.71 3.86
N CYS A 67 -10.75 -6.79 4.57
CA CYS A 67 -10.81 -8.16 4.06
C CYS A 67 -12.21 -8.54 3.55
N ASP A 68 -13.27 -8.15 4.28
CA ASP A 68 -14.65 -8.48 3.90
C ASP A 68 -15.10 -7.72 2.64
N ALA A 69 -14.70 -6.44 2.51
CA ALA A 69 -14.93 -5.66 1.30
C ALA A 69 -14.23 -6.29 0.10
N ALA A 70 -12.96 -6.70 0.25
CA ALA A 70 -12.21 -7.38 -0.79
C ALA A 70 -12.86 -8.71 -1.21
N LYS A 71 -13.32 -9.54 -0.26
CA LYS A 71 -14.07 -10.77 -0.54
C LYS A 71 -15.38 -10.50 -1.28
N SER A 72 -16.11 -9.46 -0.89
CA SER A 72 -17.36 -9.06 -1.56
C SER A 72 -17.15 -8.71 -3.04
N LEU A 73 -15.95 -8.22 -3.37
CA LEU A 73 -15.50 -7.91 -4.72
C LEU A 73 -14.91 -9.13 -5.45
N GLY A 74 -14.89 -10.31 -4.83
CA GLY A 74 -14.36 -11.55 -5.41
C GLY A 74 -12.83 -11.64 -5.40
N LEU A 75 -12.16 -10.85 -4.57
CA LEU A 75 -10.71 -10.98 -4.36
C LEU A 75 -10.41 -12.11 -3.36
N PRO A 76 -9.28 -12.83 -3.53
CA PRO A 76 -8.89 -13.94 -2.66
C PRO A 76 -8.30 -13.45 -1.31
N ALA A 77 -9.00 -12.54 -0.65
CA ALA A 77 -8.56 -11.97 0.62
C ALA A 77 -8.79 -12.98 1.76
N VAL A 78 -7.75 -13.24 2.54
CA VAL A 78 -7.80 -14.09 3.74
C VAL A 78 -7.58 -13.21 4.96
N SER A 79 -8.45 -13.34 5.96
CA SER A 79 -8.29 -12.62 7.22
C SER A 79 -7.28 -13.36 8.08
N ALA A 80 -6.29 -12.64 8.60
CA ALA A 80 -5.34 -13.21 9.56
C ALA A 80 -6.07 -13.57 10.85
N LYS A 81 -5.77 -14.76 11.38
CA LYS A 81 -6.30 -15.22 12.67
C LYS A 81 -5.40 -14.66 13.78
N PRO A 82 -5.92 -13.82 14.70
CA PRO A 82 -5.09 -13.21 15.74
C PRO A 82 -4.43 -14.21 16.70
N ASP A 83 -4.99 -15.42 16.79
CA ASP A 83 -4.53 -16.53 17.63
C ASP A 83 -3.63 -17.52 16.86
N SER A 84 -3.28 -17.26 15.60
CA SER A 84 -2.44 -18.16 14.82
C SER A 84 -0.95 -17.98 15.10
N GLU A 85 -0.19 -19.05 14.88
CA GLU A 85 1.26 -19.03 15.02
C GLU A 85 1.91 -18.06 14.03
N GLU A 86 1.40 -18.00 12.80
CA GLU A 86 1.90 -17.07 11.78
C GLU A 86 1.72 -15.62 12.21
N TRP A 87 0.57 -15.27 12.79
CA TRP A 87 0.34 -13.93 13.32
C TRP A 87 1.24 -13.63 14.51
N ALA A 88 1.43 -14.59 15.42
CA ALA A 88 2.35 -14.46 16.54
C ALA A 88 3.80 -14.22 16.07
N LEU A 89 4.26 -14.91 15.03
CA LEU A 89 5.59 -14.74 14.44
C LEU A 89 5.76 -13.36 13.80
N ILE A 90 4.76 -12.90 13.03
CA ILE A 90 4.75 -11.54 12.48
C ILE A 90 4.86 -10.51 13.61
N TRP A 91 4.13 -10.72 14.70
CA TRP A 91 4.14 -9.82 15.84
C TRP A 91 5.47 -9.83 16.59
N ALA A 92 6.07 -11.00 16.81
CA ALA A 92 7.41 -11.11 17.37
C ALA A 92 8.46 -10.40 16.51
N LEU A 93 8.37 -10.49 15.18
CA LEU A 93 9.26 -9.80 14.27
C LEU A 93 9.08 -8.29 14.35
N TRP A 94 7.84 -7.81 14.35
CA TRP A 94 7.52 -6.39 14.42
C TRP A 94 7.99 -5.77 15.74
N THR A 95 7.71 -6.44 16.87
CA THR A 95 8.20 -6.03 18.20
C THR A 95 9.72 -6.03 18.27
N ARG A 96 10.39 -7.01 17.64
CA ARG A 96 11.86 -7.02 17.55
C ARG A 96 12.37 -5.79 16.79
N TYR A 97 11.75 -5.43 15.67
CA TYR A 97 12.13 -4.26 14.89
C TYR A 97 11.94 -2.95 15.63
N ASP A 98 10.80 -2.82 16.32
CA ASP A 98 10.53 -1.69 17.19
C ASP A 98 11.58 -1.58 18.31
N ALA A 99 11.86 -2.68 19.01
CA ALA A 99 12.81 -2.72 20.13
C ALA A 99 14.27 -2.38 19.73
N ILE A 100 14.68 -2.66 18.48
CA ILE A 100 16.01 -2.26 17.99
C ILE A 100 16.06 -0.82 17.47
N GLY A 101 14.94 -0.09 17.48
CA GLY A 101 14.84 1.27 16.98
C GLY A 101 14.86 1.35 15.46
N ALA A 102 14.21 0.39 14.79
CA ALA A 102 14.05 0.44 13.33
C ALA A 102 13.19 1.65 12.92
N PHE A 103 13.42 2.23 11.73
CA PHE A 103 12.55 3.29 11.21
C PHE A 103 11.08 2.81 11.16
N PRO A 104 10.09 3.60 11.62
CA PRO A 104 10.19 5.01 12.02
C PRO A 104 10.49 5.25 13.52
N ALA A 105 10.59 4.22 14.35
CA ALA A 105 10.85 4.34 15.79
C ALA A 105 12.28 4.83 16.11
N GLY A 106 13.24 4.62 15.19
CA GLY A 106 14.59 5.13 15.30
C GLY A 106 15.32 5.17 13.96
N LEU A 107 16.66 5.33 14.03
CA LEU A 107 17.53 5.49 12.86
C LEU A 107 18.19 4.17 12.41
N VAL A 108 17.81 3.04 13.02
CA VAL A 108 18.32 1.73 12.62
C VAL A 108 17.56 1.25 11.39
N THR A 109 18.27 0.70 10.42
CA THR A 109 17.64 0.10 9.24
C THR A 109 17.80 -1.41 9.32
N GLY A 110 16.68 -2.13 9.28
CA GLY A 110 16.65 -3.57 9.09
C GLY A 110 16.37 -3.90 7.63
N TYR A 111 17.11 -4.84 7.05
CA TYR A 111 16.76 -5.46 5.78
C TYR A 111 16.77 -6.98 5.93
N GLU A 112 15.72 -7.62 5.44
CA GLU A 112 15.62 -9.08 5.44
C GLU A 112 16.36 -9.65 4.23
N GLY A 113 17.50 -10.29 4.50
CA GLY A 113 18.19 -11.12 3.52
C GLY A 113 17.72 -12.56 3.56
N ASP A 114 18.00 -13.31 2.50
CA ASP A 114 17.56 -14.69 2.25
C ASP A 114 17.85 -15.69 3.40
N LYS A 115 18.82 -15.39 4.27
CA LYS A 115 19.25 -16.25 5.38
C LYS A 115 19.27 -15.59 6.75
N ALA A 116 19.22 -14.26 6.82
CA ALA A 116 19.29 -13.51 8.09
C ALA A 116 18.90 -12.04 7.89
N SER A 117 18.26 -11.47 8.91
CA SER A 117 18.04 -10.03 9.01
C SER A 117 19.37 -9.31 9.22
N GLN A 118 19.70 -8.38 8.33
CA GLN A 118 20.86 -7.50 8.44
C GLN A 118 20.45 -6.20 9.13
N ILE A 119 21.16 -5.82 10.20
CA ILE A 119 20.87 -4.60 10.97
C ILE A 119 22.01 -3.60 10.72
N ILE A 120 21.66 -2.47 10.10
CA ILE A 120 22.58 -1.36 9.89
C ILE A 120 22.27 -0.30 10.96
N ARG A 121 23.22 -0.10 11.87
CA ARG A 121 23.12 0.95 12.89
C ARG A 121 23.74 2.24 12.36
N PRO A 122 23.19 3.41 12.70
CA PRO A 122 23.79 4.69 12.33
C PRO A 122 25.17 4.84 12.97
N THR A 123 26.15 5.26 12.17
CA THR A 123 27.50 5.54 12.66
C THR A 123 27.48 6.85 13.47
N PRO A 124 28.03 6.90 14.69
CA PRO A 124 28.10 8.15 15.45
C PRO A 124 28.93 9.19 14.67
N GLY A 125 28.33 10.32 14.30
CA GLY A 125 29.06 11.50 13.83
C GLY A 125 29.09 11.80 12.32
N ARG A 126 28.17 11.26 11.52
CA ARG A 126 27.92 11.79 10.16
C ARG A 126 26.46 12.26 10.07
N PRO A 127 26.19 13.50 9.61
CA PRO A 127 24.84 14.03 9.49
C PRO A 127 24.00 13.19 8.53
#